data_AF-A0A415EMZ5-F1
#
_entry.id   AF-A0A415EMZ5-F1
#
_cell.length_a   1.000
_cell.length_b   1.000
_cell.length_c   1.000
_cell.angle_alpha   90.00
_cell.angle_beta   90.00
_cell.angle_gamma   90.00
#
_symmetry.space_group_name_H-M   'P 1'
#
loop_
_entity.id
_entity.type
_entity.pdbx_description
1 polymer ?
#
loop_
_entity_poly.entity_id
_entity_poly.type
_entity_poly.pdbx_seq_one_letter_code
_entity_poly.pdbx_strand_id
1 'polypeptide(L)'
;MAVTQKEDSIIDKDDFLETQEIIRKQIQSNSKLTGAQKRQCLQVLEGIGHSVIYGGVRQHGITKAMLKTAFPVFGKMSEDNRHNDKELKVLKVLTYLIYQGIIQ
;
A
#
# COMPACT_ATOMS: atom_id res chain seq x y z
N MET A 1 -16.96 22.63 23.98
CA MET A 1 -15.91 22.03 23.14
C MET A 1 -16.41 20.66 22.71
N ALA A 2 -17.00 20.56 21.51
CA ALA A 2 -17.37 19.27 20.96
C ALA A 2 -16.12 18.66 20.33
N VAL A 3 -15.58 17.62 20.96
CA VAL A 3 -14.63 16.72 20.29
C VAL A 3 -15.47 15.95 19.28
N THR A 4 -15.56 16.49 18.06
CA THR A 4 -16.06 15.72 16.92
C THR A 4 -15.08 14.57 16.74
N GLN A 5 -15.55 13.37 17.10
CA GLN A 5 -14.94 12.11 16.71
C GLN A 5 -14.66 12.23 15.21
N LYS A 6 -13.38 12.28 14.83
CA LYS A 6 -13.01 12.06 13.42
C LYS A 6 -13.60 10.69 13.10
N GLU A 7 -14.66 10.66 12.30
CA GLU A 7 -15.18 9.41 11.78
C GLU A 7 -13.98 8.66 11.21
N ASP A 8 -13.68 7.51 11.80
CA ASP A 8 -12.78 6.53 11.20
C ASP A 8 -13.51 6.00 9.96
N SER A 9 -13.56 6.84 8.91
CA SER A 9 -14.14 6.50 7.63
C SER A 9 -13.48 5.20 7.21
N ILE A 10 -14.30 4.17 7.14
CA ILE A 10 -13.95 2.84 6.67
C ILE A 10 -13.40 3.04 5.26
N ILE A 11 -12.18 2.56 5.00
CA ILE A 11 -11.63 2.54 3.65
C ILE A 11 -12.43 1.48 2.90
N ASP A 12 -13.20 1.90 1.90
CA ASP A 12 -13.89 0.95 1.06
C ASP A 12 -12.99 0.45 -0.08
N LYS A 13 -13.53 -0.45 -0.91
CA LYS A 13 -12.80 -1.04 -2.03
C LYS A 13 -12.39 0.02 -3.06
N ASP A 14 -13.24 1.00 -3.33
CA ASP A 14 -13.01 1.99 -4.37
C ASP A 14 -11.95 3.01 -3.92
N ASP A 15 -11.97 3.39 -2.65
CA ASP A 15 -10.92 4.19 -2.00
C ASP A 15 -9.53 3.55 -2.15
N PHE A 16 -9.45 2.23 -1.94
CA PHE A 16 -8.22 1.49 -2.11
C PHE A 16 -7.75 1.50 -3.57
N LEU A 17 -8.65 1.23 -4.53
CA LEU A 17 -8.31 1.15 -5.96
C LEU A 17 -7.88 2.50 -6.54
N GLU A 18 -8.55 3.59 -6.16
CA GLU A 18 -8.15 4.93 -6.57
C GLU A 18 -6.74 5.25 -6.04
N THR A 19 -6.52 4.98 -4.75
CA THR A 19 -5.21 5.22 -4.13
C THR A 19 -4.12 4.31 -4.70
N GLN A 20 -4.46 3.08 -5.08
CA GLN A 20 -3.55 2.14 -5.72
C GLN A 20 -2.96 2.73 -7.02
N GLU A 21 -3.78 3.40 -7.85
CA GLU A 21 -3.28 4.05 -9.07
C GLU A 21 -2.32 5.21 -8.78
N ILE A 22 -2.59 5.98 -7.72
CA ILE A 22 -1.72 7.08 -7.28
C ILE A 22 -0.36 6.51 -6.83
N ILE A 23 -0.38 5.51 -5.95
CA ILE A 23 0.83 4.84 -5.46
C ILE A 23 1.62 4.21 -6.61
N ARG A 24 0.94 3.56 -7.57
CA ARG A 24 1.57 2.98 -8.77
C ARG A 24 2.37 4.03 -9.53
N LYS A 25 1.78 5.20 -9.80
CA LYS A 25 2.45 6.31 -10.50
C LYS A 25 3.65 6.83 -9.72
N GLN A 26 3.54 6.94 -8.40
CA GLN A 26 4.64 7.38 -7.54
C GLN A 26 5.81 6.39 -7.54
N ILE A 27 5.56 5.08 -7.52
CA ILE A 27 6.62 4.07 -7.66
C ILE A 27 7.31 4.20 -9.02
N GLN A 28 6.53 4.34 -10.09
CA GLN A 28 7.05 4.46 -11.45
C GLN A 28 7.92 5.70 -11.63
N SER A 29 7.50 6.85 -11.09
CA SER A 29 8.23 8.13 -11.20
C SER A 29 9.42 8.26 -10.22
N ASN A 30 9.51 7.41 -9.20
CA ASN A 30 10.57 7.51 -8.19
C ASN A 30 11.97 7.18 -8.76
N SER A 31 12.83 8.18 -8.92
CA SER A 31 14.20 8.03 -9.45
C SER A 31 15.15 7.31 -8.49
N LYS A 32 14.81 7.20 -7.20
CA LYS A 32 15.64 6.54 -6.18
C LYS A 32 15.47 5.02 -6.14
N LEU A 33 14.43 4.49 -6.79
CA LEU A 33 14.18 3.06 -6.87
C LEU A 33 14.82 2.48 -8.12
N THR A 34 15.55 1.39 -7.97
CA THR A 34 16.05 0.61 -9.11
C THR A 34 14.88 -0.02 -9.88
N GLY A 35 15.11 -0.38 -11.14
CA GLY A 35 14.08 -1.06 -11.96
C GLY A 35 13.56 -2.35 -11.32
N ALA A 36 14.43 -3.10 -10.63
CA ALA A 36 14.05 -4.30 -9.88
C ALA A 36 13.16 -3.97 -8.67
N GLN A 37 13.54 -2.96 -7.87
CA GLN A 37 12.74 -2.52 -6.72
C GLN A 37 11.36 -2.02 -7.15
N LYS A 38 11.28 -1.24 -8.24
CA LYS A 38 9.99 -0.79 -8.79
C LYS A 38 9.10 -1.97 -9.15
N ARG A 39 9.62 -2.93 -9.93
CA ARG A 39 8.86 -4.14 -10.31
C ARG A 39 8.35 -4.91 -9.09
N GLN A 40 9.20 -5.12 -8.08
CA GLN A 40 8.80 -5.84 -6.86
C GLN A 40 7.72 -5.08 -6.08
N CYS A 41 7.84 -3.75 -5.93
CA CYS A 41 6.82 -2.94 -5.27
C CYS A 41 5.49 -2.96 -6.02
N LEU A 42 5.52 -2.88 -7.35
CA LEU A 42 4.33 -2.95 -8.19
C LEU A 42 3.65 -4.32 -8.10
N GLN A 43 4.41 -5.41 -8.13
CA GLN A 43 3.85 -6.76 -7.97
C GLN A 43 3.20 -6.96 -6.59
N VAL A 44 3.80 -6.41 -5.54
CA VAL A 44 3.20 -6.44 -4.19
C VAL A 44 1.92 -5.61 -4.13
N LEU A 45 1.95 -4.39 -4.69
CA LEU A 45 0.78 -3.51 -4.75
C LEU A 45 -0.38 -4.16 -5.51
N GLU A 46 -0.10 -4.79 -6.66
CA GLU A 46 -1.10 -5.46 -7.50
C GLU A 46 -1.68 -6.70 -6.83
N GLY A 47 -0.85 -7.55 -6.22
CA GLY A 47 -1.39 -8.71 -5.52
C GLY A 47 -2.23 -8.30 -4.32
N ILE A 48 -1.84 -7.28 -3.54
CA ILE A 48 -2.69 -6.79 -2.45
C ILE A 48 -4.00 -6.22 -3.00
N GLY A 49 -3.95 -5.44 -4.09
CA GLY A 49 -5.16 -4.94 -4.76
C GLY A 49 -6.09 -6.05 -5.25
N HIS A 50 -5.55 -7.11 -5.85
CA HIS A 50 -6.33 -8.30 -6.18
C HIS A 50 -6.97 -8.94 -4.95
N SER A 51 -6.22 -9.05 -3.84
CA SER A 51 -6.76 -9.60 -2.60
C SER A 51 -7.93 -8.76 -2.08
N VAL A 52 -7.83 -7.43 -2.14
CA VAL A 52 -8.92 -6.51 -1.78
C VAL A 52 -10.13 -6.68 -2.71
N ILE A 53 -9.91 -6.82 -4.02
CA ILE A 53 -10.99 -7.00 -5.02
C ILE A 53 -11.76 -8.30 -4.79
N TYR A 54 -11.06 -9.39 -4.47
CA TYR A 54 -11.61 -10.75 -4.39
C TYR A 54 -11.85 -11.26 -2.96
N GLY A 55 -11.75 -10.39 -1.94
CA GLY A 55 -12.11 -10.74 -0.56
C GLY A 55 -11.09 -11.62 0.18
N GLY A 56 -9.80 -11.32 0.07
CA GLY A 56 -8.75 -11.96 0.86
C GLY A 56 -8.09 -13.18 0.23
N VAL A 57 -8.21 -13.35 -1.10
CA VAL A 57 -7.59 -14.48 -1.81
C VAL A 57 -6.06 -14.44 -1.68
N ARG A 58 -5.45 -15.62 -1.47
CA ARG A 58 -3.99 -15.81 -1.45
C ARG A 58 -3.39 -15.41 -2.79
N GLN A 59 -2.37 -14.57 -2.72
CA GLN A 59 -1.70 -14.05 -3.91
C GLN A 59 -0.54 -14.98 -4.30
N HIS A 60 -0.75 -15.75 -5.37
CA HIS A 60 0.32 -16.56 -5.95
C HIS A 60 1.39 -15.65 -6.56
N GLY A 61 2.66 -15.91 -6.24
CA GLY A 61 3.81 -15.20 -6.82
C GLY A 61 4.37 -14.04 -5.99
N ILE A 62 3.70 -13.62 -4.90
CA ILE A 62 4.31 -12.70 -3.92
C ILE A 62 5.21 -13.49 -2.99
N THR A 63 6.50 -13.17 -2.98
CA THR A 63 7.49 -13.79 -2.09
C THR A 63 7.81 -12.91 -0.88
N LYS A 64 8.28 -13.53 0.20
CA LYS A 64 8.74 -12.81 1.41
C LYS A 64 9.87 -11.81 1.12
N ALA A 65 10.73 -12.10 0.13
CA ALA A 65 11.77 -11.17 -0.32
C ALA A 65 11.18 -9.92 -0.97
N MET A 66 10.15 -10.07 -1.79
CA MET A 66 9.45 -8.93 -2.40
C MET A 66 8.76 -8.07 -1.35
N LEU A 67 8.12 -8.69 -0.35
CA LEU A 67 7.53 -7.97 0.78
C LEU A 67 8.59 -7.17 1.55
N LYS A 68 9.76 -7.75 1.83
CA LYS A 68 10.88 -7.05 2.48
C LYS A 68 11.41 -5.87 1.67
N THR A 69 11.43 -5.96 0.33
CA THR A 69 11.78 -4.82 -0.53
C THR A 69 10.72 -3.74 -0.49
N ALA A 70 9.45 -4.13 -0.52
CA ALA A 70 8.32 -3.23 -0.62
C ALA A 70 8.04 -2.46 0.70
N PHE A 71 8.22 -3.13 1.84
CA PHE A 71 7.96 -2.58 3.17
C PHE A 71 8.60 -1.19 3.42
N PRO A 72 9.91 -0.99 3.26
CA PRO A 72 10.51 0.32 3.49
C PRO A 72 10.11 1.38 2.46
N VAL A 73 9.63 0.99 1.26
CA VAL A 73 9.15 1.93 0.24
C VAL A 73 7.77 2.47 0.64
N PHE A 74 6.84 1.56 0.95
CA PHE A 74 5.50 1.95 1.37
C PHE A 74 5.47 2.60 2.75
N GLY A 75 6.33 2.16 3.68
CA GLY A 75 6.50 2.82 4.97
C GLY A 75 6.90 4.29 4.82
N LYS A 76 7.91 4.58 3.98
CA LYS A 76 8.32 5.97 3.69
C LYS A 76 7.22 6.79 3.02
N MET A 77 6.45 6.19 2.11
CA MET A 77 5.29 6.86 1.51
C MET A 77 4.23 7.16 2.57
N SER A 78 3.99 6.26 3.53
CA SER A 78 3.00 6.47 4.60
C SER A 78 3.35 7.58 5.61
N GLU A 79 4.60 8.07 5.57
CA GLU A 79 5.11 9.18 6.37
C GLU A 79 5.18 10.50 5.57
N ASP A 80 4.83 10.49 4.28
CA ASP A 80 4.91 11.68 3.42
C ASP A 80 3.68 12.57 3.59
N ASN A 81 3.89 13.76 4.17
CA ASN A 81 2.85 14.74 4.46
C ASN A 81 2.18 15.37 3.22
N ARG A 82 2.61 15.00 2.00
CA ARG A 82 1.97 15.44 0.75
C ARG A 82 0.73 14.63 0.40
N HIS A 83 0.53 13.49 1.05
CA HIS A 83 -0.66 12.67 0.89
C HIS A 83 -1.86 13.28 1.64
N ASN A 84 -3.05 13.12 1.06
CA ASN A 84 -4.28 13.40 1.79
C ASN A 84 -4.59 12.29 2.82
N ASP A 85 -5.55 12.55 3.69
CA ASP A 85 -5.93 11.61 4.77
C ASP A 85 -6.34 10.23 4.25
N LYS A 86 -7.01 10.16 3.09
CA LYS A 86 -7.43 8.90 2.45
C LYS A 86 -6.21 8.10 1.98
N GLU A 87 -5.30 8.74 1.26
CA GLU A 87 -4.07 8.13 0.77
C GLU A 87 -3.20 7.60 1.91
N LEU A 88 -3.06 8.39 2.99
CA LEU A 88 -2.31 7.99 4.18
C LEU A 88 -2.93 6.77 4.87
N LYS A 89 -4.26 6.72 4.98
CA LYS A 89 -4.97 5.56 5.55
C LYS A 89 -4.70 4.30 4.73
N VAL A 90 -4.82 4.36 3.40
CA VAL A 90 -4.53 3.22 2.52
C VAL A 90 -3.07 2.79 2.61
N LEU A 91 -2.12 3.75 2.60
CA LEU A 91 -0.69 3.47 2.73
C LEU A 91 -0.34 2.79 4.07
N LYS A 92 -0.98 3.19 5.16
CA LYS A 92 -0.81 2.56 6.48
C LYS A 92 -1.34 1.12 6.48
N VAL A 93 -2.53 0.88 5.92
CA VAL A 93 -3.10 -0.47 5.79
C VAL A 93 -2.21 -1.34 4.90
N LEU A 94 -1.76 -0.83 3.76
CA LEU A 94 -0.84 -1.51 2.85
C LEU A 94 0.46 -1.91 3.56
N THR A 95 1.07 -0.97 4.28
CA THR A 95 2.31 -1.20 5.03
C THR A 95 2.11 -2.25 6.12
N TYR A 96 0.98 -2.23 6.82
CA TYR A 96 0.62 -3.22 7.83
C TYR A 96 0.44 -4.63 7.22
N LEU A 97 -0.29 -4.76 6.11
CA LEU A 97 -0.48 -6.05 5.43
C LEU A 97 0.85 -6.66 4.98
N ILE A 98 1.75 -5.83 4.46
CA ILE A 98 3.10 -6.26 4.06
C ILE A 98 3.88 -6.74 5.28
N TYR A 99 3.85 -6.00 6.39
CA TYR A 99 4.50 -6.41 7.63
C TYR A 99 3.98 -7.76 8.12
N GLN A 100 2.66 -7.96 8.13
CA GLN A 100 2.03 -9.24 8.50
C GLN A 100 2.52 -10.39 7.61
N GLY A 101 2.60 -10.18 6.29
CA GLY A 101 3.14 -11.18 5.36
C GLY A 101 4.64 -11.45 5.52
N ILE A 102 5.40 -10.57 6.17
CA ILE A 102 6.82 -10.79 6.51
C ILE A 102 6.97 -11.60 7.80
N ILE A 103 6.10 -11.41 8.78
CA ILE A 103 6.23 -12.11 10.07
C ILE A 103 5.61 -13.51 10.06
N GLN A 104 4.63 -13.75 9.18
CA GLN A 104 4.11 -15.09 8.88
C GLN A 104 5.13 -15.92 8.09
#